data_AF-A0A7Y0WFH5-F1
#
_entry.id   AF-A0A7Y0WFH5-F1
#
_cell.length_a   1.000
_cell.length_b   1.000
_cell.length_c   1.000
_cell.angle_alpha   90.00
_cell.angle_beta   90.00
_cell.angle_gamma   90.00
#
_symmetry.space_group_name_H-M   'P 1'
#
loop_
_entity.id
_entity.type
_entity.pdbx_description
1 polymer ?
#
loop_
_entity_poly.entity_id
_entity_poly.type
_entity_poly.pdbx_seq_one_letter_code
_entity_poly.pdbx_strand_id
1 'polypeptide(L)'
;MSGAFDFAAPQQVIETLAAREGLIWHSDGQVLHVYAADEARSSAVALQHISVDRLRGIMRRAGLDEPRYPLRANGARMFYVSGPPSYVDHILRLTQLMDRPPRKAPERPPAFGVVQVVNFPVEDHPHGVGTNRGLVPGMLSMIHARLSQAQRVQLADGRLALLAYPDTNSVLIKGSPAQVKVIEKLLAELDVAQVLNETLPGQAHAGGGYSQAGPPQLTAAQYERVQRAFLRTEREFSP
;
A
#
# COMPACT_ATOMS: atom_id res chain seq x y z
N MET A 1 35.95 41.46 12.20
CA MET A 1 36.59 42.20 11.08
C MET A 1 35.53 42.44 10.01
N SER A 2 35.42 43.64 9.45
CA SER A 2 34.51 43.95 8.33
C SER A 2 35.23 43.76 6.99
N GLY A 3 34.61 43.09 6.03
CA GLY A 3 35.11 42.90 4.66
C GLY A 3 33.98 43.08 3.64
N ALA A 4 34.33 43.45 2.40
CA ALA A 4 33.39 43.51 1.30
C ALA A 4 33.20 42.10 0.72
N PHE A 5 31.97 41.60 0.72
CA PHE A 5 31.61 40.31 0.14
C PHE A 5 30.77 40.51 -1.10
N ASP A 6 31.11 39.81 -2.18
CA ASP A 6 30.33 39.79 -3.41
C ASP A 6 29.22 38.74 -3.30
N PHE A 7 27.97 39.20 -3.24
CA PHE A 7 26.79 38.34 -3.14
C PHE A 7 26.32 37.76 -4.48
N ALA A 8 27.09 37.94 -5.57
CA ALA A 8 26.81 37.26 -6.85
C ALA A 8 26.87 35.72 -6.72
N ALA A 9 27.70 35.20 -5.81
CA ALA A 9 27.81 33.78 -5.48
C ALA A 9 27.64 33.56 -3.96
N PRO A 10 26.42 33.68 -3.41
CA PRO A 10 26.20 33.69 -1.96
C PRO A 10 26.63 32.38 -1.27
N GLN A 11 26.58 31.26 -2.00
CA GLN A 11 27.04 29.95 -1.51
C GLN A 11 28.57 29.91 -1.30
N GLN A 12 29.35 30.53 -2.18
CA GLN A 12 30.81 30.59 -2.04
C GLN A 12 31.22 31.53 -0.91
N VAL A 13 30.47 32.62 -0.70
CA VAL A 13 30.69 33.54 0.42
C VAL A 13 30.49 32.82 1.75
N ILE A 14 29.38 32.08 1.91
CA ILE A 14 29.11 31.40 3.17
C ILE A 14 30.08 30.24 3.42
N GLU A 15 30.51 29.55 2.36
CA GLU A 15 31.55 28.53 2.46
C GLU A 15 32.89 29.12 2.88
N THR A 16 33.29 30.25 2.32
CA THR A 16 34.53 30.96 2.69
C THR A 16 34.45 31.50 4.11
N LEU A 17 33.31 32.08 4.50
CA LEU A 17 33.08 32.60 5.86
C LEU A 17 33.10 31.46 6.87
N ALA A 18 32.45 30.34 6.56
CA ALA A 18 32.41 29.18 7.42
C ALA A 18 33.80 28.54 7.56
N ALA A 19 34.57 28.43 6.47
CA ALA A 19 35.94 27.92 6.53
C ALA A 19 36.86 28.82 7.36
N ARG A 20 36.70 30.15 7.28
CA ARG A 20 37.54 31.11 7.99
C ARG A 20 37.24 31.17 9.49
N GLU A 21 35.96 31.18 9.85
CA GLU A 21 35.51 31.31 11.24
C GLU A 21 35.32 29.94 11.92
N GLY A 22 35.58 28.83 11.22
CA GLY A 22 35.41 27.48 11.75
C GLY A 22 33.94 27.17 12.04
N LEU A 23 33.04 27.53 11.13
CA LEU A 23 31.61 27.25 11.22
C LEU A 23 31.23 26.09 10.30
N ILE A 24 30.13 25.42 10.62
CA ILE A 24 29.45 24.43 9.78
C ILE A 24 28.05 24.94 9.48
N TRP A 25 27.55 24.66 8.28
CA TRP A 25 26.23 25.12 7.88
C TRP A 25 25.46 24.04 7.12
N HIS A 26 24.15 24.08 7.28
CA HIS A 26 23.20 23.17 6.63
C HIS A 26 22.00 23.97 6.14
N SER A 27 21.45 23.59 4.98
CA SER A 27 20.23 24.19 4.46
C SER A 27 19.21 23.09 4.20
N ASP A 28 18.04 23.18 4.85
CA ASP A 28 16.89 22.32 4.57
C ASP A 28 16.05 22.87 3.39
N GLY A 29 16.60 23.79 2.58
CA GLY A 29 15.93 24.46 1.46
C GLY A 29 15.02 25.62 1.85
N GLN A 30 14.62 25.72 3.13
CA GLN A 30 13.81 26.82 3.66
C GLN A 30 14.58 27.71 4.64
N VAL A 31 15.43 27.11 5.48
CA VAL A 31 16.18 27.79 6.52
C VAL A 31 17.64 27.36 6.43
N LEU A 32 18.53 28.34 6.57
CA LEU A 32 19.95 28.10 6.70
C LEU A 32 20.30 28.04 8.19
N HIS A 33 20.81 26.90 8.62
CA HIS A 33 21.33 26.68 9.96
C HIS A 33 22.85 26.84 9.95
N VAL A 34 23.38 27.63 10.88
CA VAL A 34 24.82 27.87 11.05
C VAL A 34 25.20 27.54 12.49
N TYR A 35 26.25 26.75 12.64
CA TYR A 35 26.78 26.30 13.92
C TYR A 35 28.30 26.46 13.93
N ALA A 36 28.90 26.45 15.12
CA ALA A 36 30.36 26.34 15.22
C ALA A 36 30.83 24.91 14.92
N ALA A 37 32.04 24.73 14.40
CA ALA A 37 32.55 23.42 14.01
C ALA A 37 32.76 22.48 15.22
N ASP A 38 32.91 23.02 16.42
CA ASP A 38 32.99 22.28 17.68
C ASP A 38 31.63 21.75 18.15
N GLU A 39 30.52 22.33 17.69
CA GLU A 39 29.16 21.83 17.94
C GLU A 39 28.79 20.64 17.03
N ALA A 40 29.68 20.20 16.14
CA ALA A 40 29.46 19.02 15.33
C ALA A 40 29.18 17.80 16.21
N ARG A 41 28.01 17.17 16.00
CA ARG A 41 27.61 15.98 16.75
C ARG A 41 27.83 14.73 15.90
N SER A 42 28.26 13.67 16.57
CA SER A 42 28.36 12.34 15.97
C SER A 42 27.44 11.40 16.73
N SER A 43 26.59 10.68 16.00
CA SER A 43 25.65 9.72 16.58
C SER A 43 25.79 8.37 15.87
N ALA A 44 25.85 7.32 16.67
CA ALA A 44 25.84 5.93 16.21
C ALA A 44 24.46 5.36 16.47
N VAL A 45 23.82 4.83 15.43
CA VAL A 45 22.43 4.37 15.51
C VAL A 45 22.32 2.95 14.99
N ALA A 46 21.69 2.09 15.78
CA ALA A 46 21.35 0.72 15.42
C ALA A 46 19.88 0.65 14.96
N LEU A 47 19.67 0.14 13.76
CA LEU A 47 18.37 -0.12 13.14
C LEU A 47 17.87 -1.52 13.50
N GLN A 48 16.63 -1.63 13.94
CA GLN A 48 16.03 -2.89 14.39
C GLN A 48 15.26 -3.62 13.29
N HIS A 49 14.69 -2.89 12.34
CA HIS A 49 13.72 -3.42 11.38
C HIS A 49 14.11 -3.13 9.93
N ILE A 50 14.72 -1.99 9.65
CA ILE A 50 15.14 -1.60 8.30
C ILE A 50 16.65 -1.73 8.09
N SER A 51 17.09 -1.84 6.83
CA SER A 51 18.51 -1.78 6.48
C SER A 51 18.96 -0.35 6.22
N VAL A 52 20.27 -0.09 6.36
CA VAL A 52 20.87 1.22 6.09
C VAL A 52 20.65 1.65 4.62
N ASP A 53 20.68 0.71 3.67
CA ASP A 53 20.39 1.00 2.26
C ASP A 53 18.97 1.51 2.04
N ARG A 54 17.99 0.92 2.75
CA ARG A 54 16.60 1.36 2.68
C ARG A 54 16.45 2.76 3.27
N LEU A 55 17.08 3.02 4.41
CA LEU A 55 17.11 4.35 5.03
C LEU A 55 17.70 5.40 4.08
N ARG A 56 18.85 5.11 3.45
CA ARG A 56 19.50 5.98 2.47
C ARG A 56 18.61 6.26 1.25
N GLY A 57 17.85 5.27 0.79
CA GLY A 57 16.84 5.47 -0.26
C GLY A 57 15.74 6.45 0.17
N ILE A 58 15.30 6.39 1.43
CA ILE A 58 14.29 7.31 1.97
C ILE A 58 14.87 8.72 2.13
N MET A 59 16.09 8.85 2.66
CA MET A 59 16.77 10.14 2.82
C MET A 59 16.91 10.89 1.49
N ARG A 60 17.30 10.19 0.42
CA ARG A 60 17.37 10.76 -0.94
C ARG A 60 16.03 11.31 -1.42
N ARG A 61 14.93 10.59 -1.15
CA ARG A 61 13.57 11.03 -1.52
C ARG A 61 13.07 12.20 -0.67
N ALA A 62 13.50 12.26 0.59
CA ALA A 62 13.17 13.36 1.49
C ALA A 62 14.03 14.61 1.25
N GLY A 63 15.05 14.55 0.38
CA GLY A 63 16.00 15.64 0.20
C GLY A 63 16.96 15.85 1.39
N LEU A 64 17.10 14.83 2.24
CA LEU A 64 17.94 14.85 3.44
C LEU A 64 19.31 14.18 3.21
N ASP A 65 19.60 13.75 1.98
CA ASP A 65 20.89 13.16 1.62
C ASP A 65 21.87 14.29 1.28
N GLU A 66 22.68 14.69 2.25
CA GLU A 66 23.65 15.77 2.11
C GLU A 66 25.05 15.19 1.82
N PRO A 67 25.66 15.43 0.64
CA PRO A 67 26.97 14.90 0.28
C PRO A 67 28.09 15.30 1.25
N ARG A 68 27.95 16.45 1.91
CA ARG A 68 28.92 16.96 2.90
C ARG A 68 28.91 16.18 4.22
N TYR A 69 27.79 15.52 4.55
CA TYR A 69 27.60 14.76 5.78
C TYR A 69 27.18 13.31 5.46
N PRO A 70 28.09 12.50 4.89
CA PRO A 70 27.76 11.16 4.43
C PRO A 70 27.46 10.23 5.60
N LEU A 71 26.39 9.44 5.47
CA LEU A 71 26.11 8.33 6.38
C LEU A 71 27.14 7.22 6.19
N ARG A 72 27.89 6.90 7.23
CA ARG A 72 28.80 5.75 7.22
C ARG A 72 28.09 4.52 7.75
N ALA A 73 27.77 3.58 6.86
CA ALA A 73 27.21 2.30 7.24
C ALA A 73 28.31 1.40 7.86
N ASN A 74 27.98 0.74 8.96
CA ASN A 74 28.77 -0.35 9.54
C ASN A 74 27.91 -1.62 9.56
N GLY A 75 28.01 -2.41 8.49
CA GLY A 75 27.12 -3.55 8.28
C GLY A 75 25.71 -3.16 7.86
N ALA A 76 24.77 -4.11 7.96
CA ALA A 76 23.43 -3.94 7.39
C ALA A 76 22.51 -3.00 8.18
N ARG A 77 22.79 -2.80 9.47
CA ARG A 77 21.85 -2.23 10.45
C ARG A 77 22.47 -1.19 11.38
N MET A 78 23.76 -0.95 11.33
CA MET A 78 24.37 0.12 12.12
C MET A 78 24.86 1.20 11.18
N PHE A 79 24.64 2.45 11.54
CA PHE A 79 25.22 3.58 10.81
C PHE A 79 25.72 4.63 11.78
N TYR A 80 26.70 5.39 11.30
CA TYR A 80 27.27 6.54 11.97
C TYR A 80 26.95 7.78 11.14
N VAL A 81 26.38 8.78 11.78
CA VAL A 81 26.12 10.10 11.22
C VAL A 81 26.95 11.12 11.98
N SER A 82 27.57 12.04 11.25
CA SER A 82 28.34 13.15 11.81
C SER A 82 27.99 14.42 11.07
N GLY A 83 27.67 15.49 11.79
CA GLY A 83 27.29 16.75 11.19
C GLY A 83 26.68 17.74 12.18
N PRO A 84 26.04 18.80 11.67
CA PRO A 84 25.34 19.79 12.48
C PRO A 84 24.28 19.14 13.38
N PRO A 85 24.06 19.64 14.61
CA PRO A 85 23.07 19.08 15.53
C PRO A 85 21.68 18.90 14.91
N SER A 86 21.19 19.90 14.16
CA SER A 86 19.89 19.83 13.49
C SER A 86 19.79 18.68 12.49
N TYR A 87 20.85 18.47 11.69
CA TYR A 87 20.92 17.40 10.71
C TYR A 87 20.88 16.01 11.37
N VAL A 88 21.67 15.84 12.44
CA VAL A 88 21.67 14.59 13.22
C VAL A 88 20.29 14.33 13.83
N ASP A 89 19.65 15.34 14.40
CA ASP A 89 18.32 15.20 15.01
C ASP A 89 17.23 14.86 13.97
N HIS A 90 17.28 15.47 12.77
CA HIS A 90 16.38 15.12 11.67
C HIS A 90 16.54 13.67 11.23
N ILE A 91 17.76 13.17 11.11
CA ILE A 91 18.04 11.77 10.75
C ILE A 91 17.57 10.82 11.85
N LEU A 92 17.78 11.16 13.12
CA LEU A 92 17.30 10.36 14.24
C LEU A 92 15.77 10.27 14.24
N ARG A 93 15.09 11.40 14.03
CA ARG A 93 13.63 11.44 13.96
C ARG A 93 13.08 10.65 12.78
N LEU A 94 13.68 10.78 11.60
CA LEU A 94 13.33 9.99 10.42
C LEU A 94 13.54 8.49 10.68
N THR A 95 14.67 8.15 11.30
CA THR A 95 15.01 6.78 11.65
C THR A 95 13.96 6.17 12.57
N GLN A 96 13.57 6.86 13.64
CA GLN A 96 12.52 6.40 14.56
C GLN A 96 11.18 6.20 13.86
N LEU A 97 10.85 7.06 12.89
CA LEU A 97 9.59 6.98 12.15
C LEU A 97 9.56 5.77 11.19
N MET A 98 10.71 5.44 10.61
CA MET A 98 10.85 4.43 9.57
C MET A 98 11.29 3.06 10.08
N ASP A 99 12.01 2.99 11.20
CA ASP A 99 12.46 1.74 11.83
C ASP A 99 11.32 1.03 12.58
N ARG A 100 10.15 1.00 11.96
CA ARG A 100 8.97 0.29 12.43
C ARG A 100 9.05 -1.17 12.01
N PRO A 101 8.43 -2.08 12.80
CA PRO A 101 8.36 -3.48 12.44
C PRO A 101 7.80 -3.63 11.03
N PRO A 102 8.44 -4.44 10.18
CA PRO A 102 7.92 -4.69 8.85
C PRO A 102 6.47 -5.17 9.01
N ARG A 103 5.53 -4.50 8.35
CA ARG A 103 4.19 -5.08 8.15
C ARG A 103 4.44 -6.47 7.59
N LYS A 104 4.06 -7.51 8.35
CA LYS A 104 4.33 -8.94 8.08
C LYS A 104 4.12 -9.18 6.58
N ALA A 105 5.21 -9.13 5.82
CA ALA A 105 5.15 -9.39 4.39
C ALA A 105 4.77 -10.86 4.28
N PRO A 106 3.74 -11.21 3.50
CA PRO A 106 3.35 -12.60 3.38
C PRO A 106 4.58 -13.42 2.95
N GLU A 107 4.86 -14.53 3.66
CA GLU A 107 6.01 -15.42 3.46
C GLU A 107 6.09 -16.00 2.04
N ARG A 108 5.05 -15.80 1.22
CA ARG A 108 4.95 -16.26 -0.15
C ARG A 108 4.33 -15.14 -1.00
N PRO A 109 4.76 -14.96 -2.26
CA PRO A 109 4.08 -14.05 -3.17
C PRO A 109 2.57 -14.37 -3.19
N PRO A 110 1.70 -13.33 -3.13
CA PRO A 110 0.27 -13.54 -3.17
C PRO A 110 -0.13 -14.23 -4.47
N ALA A 111 -1.01 -15.21 -4.35
CA ALA A 111 -1.74 -15.81 -5.47
C ALA A 111 -3.01 -15.01 -5.74
N PHE A 112 -3.44 -15.06 -7.00
CA PHE A 112 -4.66 -14.45 -7.47
C PHE A 112 -5.58 -15.52 -8.04
N GLY A 113 -6.82 -15.56 -7.59
CA GLY A 113 -7.90 -16.37 -8.15
C GLY A 113 -8.99 -15.45 -8.67
N VAL A 114 -9.52 -15.75 -9.86
CA VAL A 114 -10.72 -15.09 -10.38
C VAL A 114 -11.77 -16.16 -10.54
N VAL A 115 -12.91 -15.97 -9.90
CA VAL A 115 -14.04 -16.88 -9.99
C VAL A 115 -15.18 -16.13 -10.66
N GLN A 116 -15.63 -16.65 -11.79
CA GLN A 116 -16.83 -16.16 -12.44
C GLN A 116 -18.04 -16.77 -11.73
N VAL A 117 -19.01 -15.92 -11.42
CA VAL A 117 -20.26 -16.33 -10.79
C VAL A 117 -21.31 -16.47 -11.87
N VAL A 118 -21.97 -17.63 -11.93
CA VAL A 118 -22.89 -17.93 -13.04
C VAL A 118 -24.33 -17.71 -12.64
N ASN A 119 -24.72 -18.07 -11.42
CA ASN A 119 -26.13 -18.12 -11.04
C ASN A 119 -26.61 -16.87 -10.30
N PHE A 120 -25.71 -16.10 -9.69
CA PHE A 120 -26.10 -14.98 -8.83
C PHE A 120 -25.26 -13.70 -9.07
N PRO A 121 -25.84 -12.51 -8.91
CA PRO A 121 -25.07 -11.26 -8.97
C PRO A 121 -24.01 -11.17 -7.86
N VAL A 122 -22.81 -10.70 -8.23
CA VAL A 122 -21.72 -10.50 -7.28
C VAL A 122 -21.98 -9.33 -6.31
N GLU A 123 -22.62 -8.27 -6.81
CA GLU A 123 -22.94 -7.07 -6.02
C GLU A 123 -24.27 -7.17 -5.27
N ASP A 124 -24.44 -6.30 -4.29
CA ASP A 124 -25.71 -6.12 -3.60
C ASP A 124 -26.68 -5.37 -4.51
N HIS A 125 -27.90 -5.86 -4.67
CA HIS A 125 -28.89 -5.26 -5.57
C HIS A 125 -30.13 -4.82 -4.78
N PRO A 126 -30.73 -3.67 -5.14
CA PRO A 126 -31.99 -3.26 -4.54
C PRO A 126 -33.13 -4.18 -5.00
N HIS A 127 -33.95 -4.64 -4.06
CA HIS A 127 -35.18 -5.37 -4.32
C HIS A 127 -36.38 -4.59 -3.78
N GLY A 128 -37.48 -4.63 -4.53
CA GLY A 128 -38.74 -3.98 -4.17
C GLY A 128 -39.05 -2.75 -5.03
N VAL A 129 -40.34 -2.48 -5.19
CA VAL A 129 -40.88 -1.37 -5.98
C VAL A 129 -41.57 -0.39 -5.03
N GLY A 130 -41.35 0.92 -5.22
CA GLY A 130 -41.96 1.97 -4.41
C GLY A 130 -41.17 2.34 -3.14
N THR A 131 -41.89 2.55 -2.03
CA THR A 131 -41.33 2.94 -0.70
C THR A 131 -40.73 1.79 0.09
N ASN A 132 -40.90 0.55 -0.35
CA ASN A 132 -40.38 -0.64 0.31
C ASN A 132 -39.18 -1.20 -0.49
N ARG A 133 -38.05 -0.50 -0.43
CA ARG A 133 -36.78 -0.95 -1.03
C ARG A 133 -35.96 -1.70 0.02
N GLY A 134 -35.77 -3.00 -0.16
CA GLY A 134 -34.78 -3.80 0.55
C GLY A 134 -33.49 -3.90 -0.26
N LEU A 135 -32.36 -4.17 0.39
CA LEU A 135 -31.11 -4.53 -0.28
C LEU A 135 -30.94 -6.04 -0.17
N VAL A 136 -30.86 -6.75 -1.30
CA VAL A 136 -30.49 -8.16 -1.28
C VAL A 136 -28.97 -8.26 -1.34
N PRO A 137 -28.36 -8.95 -0.36
CA PRO A 137 -26.92 -9.17 -0.36
C PRO A 137 -26.47 -9.92 -1.62
N GLY A 138 -25.45 -9.38 -2.28
CA GLY A 138 -24.70 -9.98 -3.36
C GLY A 138 -23.81 -11.13 -2.89
N MET A 139 -23.20 -11.83 -3.84
CA MET A 139 -22.30 -12.94 -3.52
C MET A 139 -21.14 -12.52 -2.60
N LEU A 140 -20.59 -11.30 -2.77
CA LEU A 140 -19.50 -10.81 -1.94
C LEU A 140 -19.92 -10.68 -0.46
N SER A 141 -21.10 -10.11 -0.23
CA SER A 141 -21.69 -9.94 1.10
C SER A 141 -22.01 -11.30 1.74
N MET A 142 -22.49 -12.27 0.95
CA MET A 142 -22.73 -13.62 1.43
C MET A 142 -21.44 -14.35 1.84
N ILE A 143 -20.36 -14.18 1.08
CA ILE A 143 -19.06 -14.74 1.44
C ILE A 143 -18.59 -14.12 2.74
N HIS A 144 -18.62 -12.79 2.84
CA HIS A 144 -18.23 -12.08 4.06
C HIS A 144 -18.99 -12.55 5.30
N ALA A 145 -20.26 -12.94 5.15
CA ALA A 145 -21.06 -13.53 6.23
C ALA A 145 -20.59 -14.94 6.65
N ARG A 146 -20.02 -15.73 5.72
CA ARG A 146 -19.56 -17.11 5.96
C ARG A 146 -18.07 -17.24 6.29
N LEU A 147 -17.29 -16.18 6.18
CA LEU A 147 -15.88 -16.20 6.57
C LEU A 147 -15.69 -16.45 8.07
N SER A 148 -14.67 -17.24 8.41
CA SER A 148 -14.24 -17.43 9.80
C SER A 148 -13.64 -16.14 10.40
N GLN A 149 -13.61 -16.04 11.73
CA GLN A 149 -13.01 -14.90 12.44
C GLN A 149 -11.54 -14.67 12.05
N ALA A 150 -10.77 -15.75 11.89
CA ALA A 150 -9.39 -15.67 11.44
C ALA A 150 -9.27 -15.07 10.03
N GLN A 151 -10.16 -15.45 9.10
CA GLN A 151 -10.18 -14.89 7.75
C GLN A 151 -10.58 -13.41 7.76
N ARG A 152 -11.56 -13.01 8.58
CA ARG A 152 -11.95 -11.60 8.73
C ARG A 152 -10.81 -10.71 9.21
N VAL A 153 -10.00 -11.17 10.17
CA VAL A 153 -8.78 -10.47 10.60
C VAL A 153 -7.78 -10.35 9.44
N GLN A 154 -7.67 -11.38 8.60
CA GLN A 154 -6.79 -11.36 7.43
C GLN A 154 -7.29 -10.40 6.33
N LEU A 155 -8.60 -10.18 6.20
CA LEU A 155 -9.16 -9.12 5.36
C LEU A 155 -8.80 -7.74 5.90
N ALA A 156 -8.98 -7.51 7.20
CA ALA A 156 -8.66 -6.22 7.84
C ALA A 156 -7.16 -5.89 7.76
N ASP A 157 -6.30 -6.91 7.84
CA ASP A 157 -4.84 -6.79 7.70
C ASP A 157 -4.38 -6.63 6.23
N GLY A 158 -5.29 -6.73 5.25
CA GLY A 158 -4.98 -6.69 3.81
C GLY A 158 -4.22 -7.90 3.28
N ARG A 159 -4.13 -8.99 4.06
CA ARG A 159 -3.51 -10.26 3.64
C ARG A 159 -4.42 -11.09 2.74
N LEU A 160 -5.73 -10.87 2.85
CA LEU A 160 -6.75 -11.44 1.99
C LEU A 160 -7.60 -10.27 1.46
N ALA A 161 -7.77 -10.18 0.14
CA ALA A 161 -8.67 -9.21 -0.46
C ALA A 161 -9.65 -9.93 -1.39
N LEU A 162 -10.91 -9.48 -1.34
CA LEU A 162 -12.01 -9.95 -2.15
C LEU A 162 -12.60 -8.75 -2.86
N LEU A 163 -12.64 -8.77 -4.19
CA LEU A 163 -13.08 -7.65 -5.02
C LEU A 163 -14.16 -8.12 -5.99
N ALA A 164 -15.29 -7.42 -6.00
CA ALA A 164 -16.37 -7.63 -6.96
C ALA A 164 -16.08 -6.92 -8.28
N TYR A 165 -16.36 -7.60 -9.39
CA TYR A 165 -16.38 -7.03 -10.73
C TYR A 165 -17.76 -7.30 -11.34
N PRO A 166 -18.70 -6.34 -11.21
CA PRO A 166 -20.09 -6.51 -11.64
C PRO A 166 -20.21 -6.66 -13.16
N ASP A 167 -19.40 -5.90 -13.91
CA ASP A 167 -19.40 -5.88 -15.38
C ASP A 167 -19.18 -7.27 -15.98
N THR A 168 -18.40 -8.11 -15.28
CA THR A 168 -18.07 -9.48 -15.68
C THR A 168 -18.62 -10.52 -14.72
N ASN A 169 -19.48 -10.10 -13.78
CA ASN A 169 -20.00 -10.88 -12.66
C ASN A 169 -18.95 -11.83 -12.05
N SER A 170 -17.79 -11.29 -11.70
CA SER A 170 -16.63 -12.06 -11.25
C SER A 170 -16.15 -11.58 -9.88
N VAL A 171 -15.58 -12.48 -9.09
CA VAL A 171 -14.91 -12.18 -7.83
C VAL A 171 -13.42 -12.42 -7.98
N LEU A 172 -12.62 -11.39 -7.73
CA LEU A 172 -11.17 -11.47 -7.64
C LEU A 172 -10.76 -11.70 -6.18
N ILE A 173 -9.85 -12.65 -5.99
CA ILE A 173 -9.33 -13.08 -4.70
C ILE A 173 -7.82 -12.87 -4.72
N LYS A 174 -7.30 -12.09 -3.78
CA LYS A 174 -5.86 -11.90 -3.54
C LYS A 174 -5.52 -12.46 -2.17
N GLY A 175 -4.60 -13.42 -2.10
CA GLY A 175 -4.19 -14.02 -0.82
C GLY A 175 -3.10 -15.07 -0.99
N SER A 176 -2.83 -15.87 0.03
CA SER A 176 -1.97 -17.05 -0.11
C SER A 176 -2.62 -18.10 -1.02
N PRO A 177 -1.84 -18.96 -1.71
CA PRO A 177 -2.41 -20.01 -2.57
C PRO A 177 -3.42 -20.93 -1.85
N ALA A 178 -3.21 -21.18 -0.56
CA ALA A 178 -4.14 -21.96 0.26
C ALA A 178 -5.44 -21.20 0.53
N GLN A 179 -5.36 -19.89 0.81
CA GLN A 179 -6.54 -19.05 1.02
C GLN A 179 -7.36 -18.94 -0.27
N VAL A 180 -6.72 -18.72 -1.42
CA VAL A 180 -7.39 -18.64 -2.71
C VAL A 180 -8.22 -19.90 -2.96
N LYS A 181 -7.64 -21.10 -2.80
CA LYS A 181 -8.37 -22.37 -2.96
C LYS A 181 -9.56 -22.54 -2.01
N VAL A 182 -9.42 -22.10 -0.76
CA VAL A 182 -10.51 -22.17 0.23
C VAL A 182 -11.67 -21.26 -0.18
N ILE A 183 -11.36 -20.04 -0.63
CA ILE A 183 -12.37 -19.07 -1.07
C ILE A 183 -13.02 -19.50 -2.39
N GLU A 184 -12.25 -20.03 -3.34
CA GLU A 184 -12.76 -20.59 -4.60
C GLU A 184 -13.77 -21.72 -4.35
N LYS A 185 -13.45 -22.64 -3.43
CA LYS A 185 -14.37 -23.72 -3.05
C LYS A 185 -15.64 -23.18 -2.40
N LEU A 186 -15.51 -22.20 -1.50
CA LEU A 186 -16.65 -21.57 -0.84
C LEU A 186 -17.57 -20.87 -1.86
N LEU A 187 -16.99 -20.15 -2.83
CA LEU A 187 -17.70 -19.52 -3.95
C LEU A 187 -18.49 -20.54 -4.76
N ALA A 188 -17.85 -21.65 -5.15
CA ALA A 188 -18.51 -22.70 -5.93
C ALA A 188 -19.66 -23.36 -5.15
N GLU A 189 -19.51 -23.57 -3.84
CA GLU A 189 -20.57 -24.13 -2.99
C GLU A 189 -21.76 -23.16 -2.84
N LEU A 190 -21.49 -21.87 -2.66
CA LEU A 190 -22.52 -20.82 -2.56
C LEU A 190 -23.28 -20.63 -3.88
N ASP A 191 -22.58 -20.64 -5.02
CA ASP A 191 -23.20 -20.48 -6.34
C ASP A 191 -24.17 -21.63 -6.68
N VAL A 192 -23.92 -22.84 -6.17
CA VAL A 192 -24.83 -24.00 -6.33
C VAL A 192 -25.94 -24.04 -5.28
N ALA A 193 -25.62 -23.76 -4.02
CA ALA A 193 -26.57 -23.93 -2.92
C ALA A 193 -27.75 -22.95 -2.96
N GLN A 194 -27.58 -21.76 -3.55
CA GLN A 194 -28.69 -20.80 -3.67
C GLN A 194 -29.72 -21.21 -4.74
N VAL A 195 -29.30 -21.87 -5.82
CA VAL A 195 -30.22 -22.38 -6.86
C VAL A 195 -31.26 -23.34 -6.27
N LEU A 196 -30.83 -24.18 -5.32
CA LEU A 196 -31.72 -25.14 -4.65
C LEU A 196 -32.73 -24.45 -3.72
N ASN A 197 -32.40 -23.28 -3.16
CA ASN A 197 -33.24 -22.58 -2.21
C ASN A 197 -34.36 -21.76 -2.89
N GLU A 198 -34.16 -21.32 -4.14
CA GLU A 198 -35.22 -20.69 -4.95
C GLU A 198 -36.22 -21.70 -5.55
N THR A 199 -35.89 -22.99 -5.53
CA THR A 199 -36.73 -24.05 -6.14
C THR A 199 -37.83 -24.58 -5.18
N LEU A 200 -37.94 -24.06 -3.95
CA LEU A 200 -39.03 -24.37 -3.01
C LEU A 200 -40.07 -23.21 -2.96
N PRO A 201 -41.38 -23.47 -3.16
CA PRO A 201 -42.32 -22.44 -3.59
C PRO A 201 -42.95 -21.68 -2.42
N GLY A 202 -42.95 -20.35 -2.57
CA GLY A 202 -43.63 -19.43 -1.66
C GLY A 202 -44.07 -18.15 -2.36
N GLN A 203 -45.10 -18.28 -3.21
CA GLN A 203 -46.00 -17.24 -3.71
C GLN A 203 -45.59 -16.43 -4.96
N ALA A 204 -46.51 -16.50 -5.93
CA ALA A 204 -46.52 -15.80 -7.19
C ALA A 204 -46.84 -14.31 -7.02
N HIS A 205 -46.15 -13.45 -7.78
CA HIS A 205 -46.73 -12.21 -8.30
C HIS A 205 -46.28 -11.92 -9.74
N ALA A 206 -47.26 -12.13 -10.63
CA ALA A 206 -47.53 -11.55 -11.94
C ALA A 206 -46.44 -10.69 -12.63
N GLY A 207 -46.11 -11.12 -13.85
CA GLY A 207 -46.19 -10.28 -15.05
C GLY A 207 -45.16 -9.17 -15.21
N GLY A 208 -44.02 -9.52 -15.79
CA GLY A 208 -43.06 -8.56 -16.36
C GLY A 208 -41.84 -9.30 -16.87
N GLY A 209 -41.81 -9.60 -18.17
CA GLY A 209 -40.69 -10.27 -18.81
C GLY A 209 -39.43 -9.43 -18.76
N TYR A 210 -38.54 -9.75 -17.81
CA TYR A 210 -37.12 -9.44 -17.93
C TYR A 210 -36.45 -10.72 -18.39
N SER A 211 -36.09 -10.79 -19.68
CA SER A 211 -35.13 -11.77 -20.15
C SER A 211 -33.86 -11.58 -19.35
N GLN A 212 -33.62 -12.50 -18.41
CA GLN A 212 -32.40 -12.61 -17.65
C GLN A 212 -31.31 -13.08 -18.63
N ALA A 213 -30.79 -12.14 -19.42
CA ALA A 213 -29.54 -12.34 -20.12
C ALA A 213 -28.49 -12.47 -19.02
N GLY A 214 -28.01 -13.70 -18.79
CA GLY A 214 -26.91 -13.94 -17.87
C GLY A 214 -25.73 -13.03 -18.21
N PRO A 215 -24.91 -12.66 -17.21
CA PRO A 215 -23.78 -11.77 -17.44
C PRO A 215 -22.86 -12.34 -18.53
N PRO A 216 -22.32 -11.48 -19.42
CA PRO A 216 -21.48 -11.94 -20.51
C PRO A 216 -20.25 -12.69 -19.99
N GLN A 217 -20.03 -13.89 -20.51
CA GLN A 217 -18.93 -14.78 -20.12
C GLN A 217 -17.59 -14.25 -20.68
N LEU A 218 -16.54 -14.21 -19.84
CA LEU A 218 -15.21 -13.84 -20.29
C LEU A 218 -14.60 -14.96 -21.16
N THR A 219 -14.10 -14.59 -22.34
CA THR A 219 -13.26 -15.48 -23.15
C THR A 219 -11.86 -15.59 -22.55
N ALA A 220 -11.15 -16.70 -22.79
CA ALA A 220 -9.80 -16.92 -22.27
C ALA A 220 -8.82 -15.77 -22.61
N ALA A 221 -8.98 -15.14 -23.77
CA ALA A 221 -8.17 -14.00 -24.18
C ALA A 221 -8.51 -12.71 -23.39
N GLN A 222 -9.76 -12.52 -22.98
CA GLN A 222 -10.15 -11.41 -22.11
C GLN A 222 -9.61 -11.60 -20.70
N TYR A 223 -9.62 -12.84 -20.19
CA TYR A 223 -9.01 -13.19 -18.90
C TYR A 223 -7.53 -12.82 -18.83
N GLU A 224 -6.77 -13.16 -19.87
CA GLU A 224 -5.33 -12.87 -19.94
C GLU A 224 -5.04 -11.36 -20.03
N ARG A 225 -5.89 -10.59 -20.72
CA ARG A 225 -5.78 -9.12 -20.79
C ARG A 225 -6.03 -8.46 -19.45
N VAL A 226 -7.02 -8.94 -18.69
CA VAL A 226 -7.27 -8.48 -17.32
C VAL A 226 -6.05 -8.81 -16.46
N GLN A 227 -5.56 -10.06 -16.43
CA GLN A 227 -4.37 -10.38 -15.65
C GLN A 227 -3.15 -9.50 -16.00
N ARG A 228 -2.90 -9.24 -17.29
CA ARG A 228 -1.76 -8.41 -17.74
C ARG A 228 -1.92 -6.92 -17.43
N ALA A 229 -3.11 -6.35 -17.56
CA ALA A 229 -3.36 -4.93 -17.25
C ALA A 229 -3.10 -4.65 -15.76
N PHE A 230 -3.50 -5.56 -14.89
CA PHE A 230 -3.35 -5.43 -13.45
C PHE A 230 -1.91 -5.62 -12.96
N LEU A 231 -1.12 -6.50 -13.61
CA LEU A 231 0.33 -6.59 -13.36
C LEU A 231 1.08 -5.29 -13.74
N ARG A 232 0.50 -4.44 -14.60
CA ARG A 232 1.08 -3.17 -15.03
C ARG A 232 0.75 -2.02 -14.07
N THR A 233 -0.46 -1.97 -13.52
CA THR A 233 -0.91 -0.93 -12.59
C THR A 233 -0.16 -0.95 -11.25
N GLU A 234 0.37 -2.09 -10.79
CA GLU A 234 1.22 -2.13 -9.58
C GLU A 234 2.61 -1.46 -9.77
N ARG A 235 3.04 -1.11 -11.00
CA ARG A 235 4.23 -0.25 -11.17
C ARG A 235 3.95 1.22 -10.84
N GLU A 236 2.69 1.66 -10.88
CA GLU A 236 2.29 3.06 -10.62
C GLU A 236 1.84 3.28 -9.16
N PHE A 237 1.50 2.20 -8.44
CA PHE A 237 1.15 2.23 -7.01
C PHE A 237 2.24 1.62 -6.11
N SER A 238 3.52 1.76 -6.48
CA SER A 238 4.63 1.47 -5.56
C SER A 238 5.03 2.75 -4.81
N PRO A 239 4.75 2.86 -3.50
CA PRO A 239 5.46 3.82 -2.65
C PRO A 239 6.93 3.43 -2.41
#